data_AF-A0ABD3PIU6-F1
#
_entry.id   AF-A0ABD3PIU6-F1
#
_cell.length_a   1.000
_cell.length_b   1.000
_cell.length_c   1.000
_cell.angle_alpha   90.00
_cell.angle_beta   90.00
_cell.angle_gamma   90.00
#
_symmetry.space_group_name_H-M   'P 1'
#
loop_
_entity.id
_entity.type
_entity.pdbx_description
1 polymer ?
#
loop_
_entity_poly.entity_id
_entity_poly.type
_entity_poly.pdbx_seq_one_letter_code
_entity_poly.pdbx_strand_id
1 'polypeptide(L)'
;MATRRNLPLLLLAASANISYAQPPPGKQTAPLGDVLHQVLDSNKDSFVTNAEVKAQISMLELLFDQSADYDDEGRENKKYLNNKEMLQSVKAVAPTLFELLDSNGDAKLTKKELEYMTKFEKSLKKNGGFRDFLRDVFFVLDTNSDDLLSADELYAASQSEKAITELTVLFHKLFPLRATAADLEKFVKKTIDSLGGAESIDKESVEKGMKWIDDDGDGFISRKEVGHAYNVYGRQFMEISSTVKTMGPLMAMFGGGGGDLGAMFGNPPNKGGGARKAGSGFKMDL
;
A
#
# COMPACT_ATOMS: atom_id res chain seq x y z
N MET A 1 -17.04 -13.14 -1.02
CA MET A 1 -16.48 -11.98 -0.29
C MET A 1 -15.04 -11.83 -0.75
N ALA A 2 -14.79 -10.93 -1.71
CA ALA A 2 -13.54 -10.88 -2.45
C ALA A 2 -12.55 -9.93 -1.79
N THR A 3 -11.36 -10.47 -1.52
CA THR A 3 -10.18 -9.84 -0.94
C THR A 3 -9.70 -8.66 -1.78
N ARG A 4 -9.88 -7.44 -1.25
CA ARG A 4 -9.21 -6.22 -1.72
C ARG A 4 -7.73 -6.35 -1.39
N ARG A 5 -6.81 -6.36 -2.36
CA ARG A 5 -5.36 -6.50 -2.07
C ARG A 5 -4.53 -5.53 -2.92
N ASN A 6 -4.13 -4.42 -2.29
CA ASN A 6 -3.37 -3.31 -2.86
C ASN A 6 -2.10 -3.06 -2.02
N LEU A 7 -0.93 -3.03 -2.65
CA LEU A 7 0.37 -2.61 -2.07
C LEU A 7 0.34 -1.29 -1.25
N PRO A 8 -0.44 -0.24 -1.62
CA PRO A 8 -0.56 0.98 -0.80
C PRO A 8 -1.21 0.75 0.57
N LEU A 9 -1.89 -0.38 0.80
CA LEU A 9 -2.62 -0.63 2.05
C LEU A 9 -1.67 -0.78 3.24
N LEU A 10 -0.52 -1.44 3.10
CA LEU A 10 0.38 -1.70 4.25
C LEU A 10 0.92 -0.41 4.86
N LEU A 11 1.14 0.60 4.02
CA LEU A 11 1.48 1.95 4.44
C LEU A 11 0.25 2.71 4.99
N LEU A 12 -0.95 2.42 4.45
CA LEU A 12 -2.23 3.02 4.89
C LEU A 12 -2.61 2.62 6.31
N ALA A 13 -2.30 1.38 6.74
CA ALA A 13 -2.47 0.98 8.14
C ALA A 13 -1.68 1.90 9.07
N ALA A 14 -0.42 2.20 8.74
CA ALA A 14 0.42 3.10 9.52
C ALA A 14 -0.03 4.58 9.45
N SER A 15 -0.96 4.94 8.56
CA SER A 15 -1.46 6.31 8.40
C SER A 15 -2.96 6.47 8.70
N ALA A 16 -3.63 5.44 9.18
CA ALA A 16 -5.08 5.45 9.25
C ALA A 16 -5.57 6.49 10.29
N ASN A 17 -6.19 7.55 9.77
CA ASN A 17 -7.02 8.56 10.44
C ASN A 17 -6.66 8.95 11.88
N ILE A 18 -5.50 9.57 12.06
CA ILE A 18 -5.23 10.41 13.23
C ILE A 18 -5.46 11.86 12.81
N SER A 19 -6.62 12.42 13.17
CA SER A 19 -6.90 13.85 13.03
C SER A 19 -6.11 14.64 14.08
N TYR A 20 -4.83 14.96 13.84
CA TYR A 20 -4.13 16.00 14.60
C TYR A 20 -3.17 16.81 13.72
N ALA A 21 -3.08 18.10 14.07
CA ALA A 21 -2.33 19.20 13.48
C ALA A 21 -1.34 18.88 12.34
N GLN A 22 -1.56 19.52 11.19
CA GLN A 22 -0.55 19.69 10.14
C GLN A 22 0.74 20.23 10.77
N PRO A 23 1.88 19.54 10.63
CA PRO A 23 3.15 20.08 11.10
C PRO A 23 3.55 21.29 10.25
N PRO A 24 4.41 22.17 10.80
CA PRO A 24 4.87 23.34 10.08
C PRO A 24 5.58 22.95 8.77
N PRO A 25 5.32 23.63 7.65
CA PRO A 25 5.98 23.37 6.38
C PRO A 25 7.49 23.64 6.50
N GLY A 26 8.33 22.69 6.08
CA GLY A 26 9.77 22.93 5.88
C GLY A 26 10.75 21.95 6.53
N LYS A 27 10.33 20.96 7.32
CA LYS A 27 11.24 19.88 7.74
C LYS A 27 11.38 18.84 6.62
N GLN A 28 12.60 18.64 6.13
CA GLN A 28 12.93 17.50 5.28
C GLN A 28 12.54 16.23 6.04
N THR A 29 11.55 15.51 5.52
CA THR A 29 11.15 14.23 6.06
C THR A 29 12.16 13.16 5.65
N ALA A 30 12.55 12.29 6.59
CA ALA A 30 13.48 11.20 6.32
C ALA A 30 12.94 10.27 5.21
N PRO A 31 13.81 9.53 4.50
CA PRO A 31 13.38 8.54 3.51
C PRO A 31 12.34 7.57 4.08
N LEU A 32 11.36 7.16 3.27
CA LEU A 32 10.26 6.30 3.74
C LEU A 32 10.78 5.00 4.38
N GLY A 33 11.76 4.34 3.76
CA GLY A 33 12.38 3.13 4.29
C GLY A 33 13.02 3.32 5.67
N ASP A 34 13.65 4.49 5.91
CA ASP A 34 14.26 4.83 7.20
C ASP A 34 13.18 5.00 8.28
N VAL A 35 12.07 5.67 7.93
CA VAL A 35 10.97 5.86 8.87
C VAL A 35 10.26 4.54 9.17
N LEU A 36 10.04 3.71 8.15
CA LEU A 36 9.47 2.37 8.35
C LEU A 36 10.36 1.52 9.26
N HIS A 37 11.68 1.55 9.05
CA HIS A 37 12.63 0.86 9.93
C HIS A 37 12.49 1.38 11.36
N GLN A 38 12.51 2.70 11.56
CA GLN A 38 12.38 3.32 12.88
C GLN A 38 11.07 2.95 13.60
N VAL A 39 9.96 2.86 12.87
CA VAL A 39 8.62 2.57 13.41
C VAL A 39 8.45 1.09 13.73
N LEU A 40 8.91 0.22 12.83
CA LEU A 40 8.65 -1.21 12.94
C LEU A 40 9.68 -1.92 13.82
N ASP A 41 10.95 -1.50 13.81
CA ASP A 41 12.02 -2.03 14.67
C ASP A 41 11.75 -1.57 16.10
N SER A 42 10.98 -2.37 16.82
CA SER A 42 10.40 -2.00 18.11
C SER A 42 11.39 -2.30 19.24
N ASN A 43 12.15 -3.37 19.10
CA ASN A 43 13.17 -3.78 20.07
C ASN A 43 14.55 -3.10 19.85
N LYS A 44 14.71 -2.33 18.76
CA LYS A 44 15.94 -1.60 18.39
C LYS A 44 17.12 -2.53 18.10
N ASP A 45 16.85 -3.73 17.58
CA ASP A 45 17.90 -4.69 17.21
C ASP A 45 18.46 -4.48 15.80
N SER A 46 18.03 -3.40 15.11
CA SER A 46 18.37 -3.03 13.74
C SER A 46 17.71 -3.89 12.66
N PHE A 47 16.82 -4.80 13.04
CA PHE A 47 16.04 -5.62 12.12
C PHE A 47 14.55 -5.39 12.34
N VAL A 48 13.76 -5.63 11.30
CA VAL A 48 12.30 -5.67 11.42
C VAL A 48 11.83 -7.08 11.13
N THR A 49 11.16 -7.69 12.09
CA THR A 49 10.62 -9.05 11.99
C THR A 49 9.15 -9.03 11.61
N ASN A 50 8.65 -10.15 11.08
CA ASN A 50 7.22 -10.31 10.80
C ASN A 50 6.37 -10.19 12.09
N ALA A 51 6.93 -10.60 13.23
CA ALA A 51 6.31 -10.44 14.54
C ALA A 51 6.09 -8.96 14.91
N GLU A 52 7.09 -8.11 14.67
CA GLU A 52 6.97 -6.67 14.91
C GLU A 52 5.99 -6.01 13.95
N VAL A 53 6.02 -6.37 12.67
CA VAL A 53 5.01 -5.90 11.70
C VAL A 53 3.60 -6.24 12.16
N LYS A 54 3.37 -7.50 12.58
CA LYS A 54 2.08 -7.93 13.13
C LYS A 54 1.70 -7.19 14.41
N ALA A 55 2.65 -7.00 15.32
CA ALA A 55 2.40 -6.27 16.57
C ALA A 55 1.94 -4.83 16.30
N GLN A 56 2.61 -4.14 15.36
CA GLN A 56 2.24 -2.77 14.98
C GLN A 56 0.86 -2.71 14.30
N ILE A 57 0.55 -3.65 13.40
CA ILE A 57 -0.79 -3.72 12.80
C ILE A 57 -1.88 -4.01 13.84
N SER A 58 -1.61 -4.87 14.82
CA SER A 58 -2.55 -5.18 15.92
C SER A 58 -2.74 -3.99 16.86
N MET A 59 -1.69 -3.23 17.15
CA MET A 59 -1.79 -1.99 17.94
C MET A 59 -2.70 -0.98 17.23
N LEU A 60 -2.53 -0.82 15.92
CA LEU A 60 -3.39 0.04 15.11
C LEU A 60 -4.84 -0.42 15.15
N GLU A 61 -5.10 -1.72 15.01
CA GLU A 61 -6.45 -2.28 15.13
C GLU A 61 -7.09 -1.97 16.48
N LEU A 62 -6.35 -2.11 17.59
CA LEU A 62 -6.83 -1.75 18.93
C LEU A 62 -7.22 -0.26 19.03
N LEU A 63 -6.40 0.63 18.45
CA LEU A 63 -6.71 2.06 18.42
C LEU A 63 -7.98 2.36 17.62
N PHE A 64 -8.24 1.64 16.52
CA PHE A 64 -9.47 1.81 15.76
C PHE A 64 -10.70 1.27 16.48
N ASP A 65 -10.61 0.10 17.10
CA ASP A 65 -11.73 -0.48 17.87
C ASP A 65 -12.06 0.39 19.10
N GLN A 66 -11.07 0.99 19.77
CA GLN A 66 -11.31 1.90 20.91
C GLN A 66 -11.88 3.26 20.49
N SER A 67 -11.69 3.65 19.24
CA SER A 67 -12.20 4.91 18.70
C SER A 67 -13.61 4.82 18.11
N ALA A 68 -14.29 3.67 18.25
CA ALA A 68 -15.63 3.41 17.71
C ALA A 68 -16.60 4.55 18.07
N ASP A 69 -16.84 5.41 17.08
CA ASP A 69 -17.75 6.54 17.18
C ASP A 69 -19.07 6.08 16.60
N TYR A 70 -20.06 5.94 17.48
CA TYR A 70 -21.43 5.67 17.09
C TYR A 70 -22.08 7.02 16.75
N ASP A 71 -22.85 7.08 15.66
CA ASP A 71 -23.68 8.26 15.42
C ASP A 71 -24.74 8.39 16.54
N ASP A 72 -25.41 9.54 16.62
CA ASP A 72 -26.48 9.79 17.61
C ASP A 72 -27.64 8.76 17.54
N GLU A 73 -27.69 7.93 16.49
CA GLU A 73 -28.66 6.85 16.29
C GLU A 73 -28.09 5.46 16.64
N GLY A 74 -26.88 5.38 17.22
CA GLY A 74 -26.25 4.13 17.64
C GLY A 74 -25.73 3.27 16.48
N ARG A 75 -25.58 3.83 15.27
CA ARG A 75 -25.02 3.14 14.11
C ARG A 75 -23.51 3.36 14.07
N GLU A 76 -22.78 2.31 13.74
CA GLU A 76 -21.35 2.43 13.49
C GLU A 76 -21.09 3.41 12.34
N ASN A 77 -20.27 4.42 12.61
CA ASN A 77 -19.93 5.43 11.62
C ASN A 77 -19.20 4.77 10.42
N LYS A 78 -19.70 5.02 9.20
CA LYS A 78 -19.19 4.43 7.93
C LYS A 78 -17.67 4.59 7.73
N LYS A 79 -17.06 5.63 8.33
CA LYS A 79 -15.61 5.85 8.29
C LYS A 79 -14.84 4.72 9.01
N TYR A 80 -15.41 4.13 10.06
CA TYR A 80 -14.80 3.06 10.86
C TYR A 80 -14.85 1.71 10.16
N LEU A 81 -16.01 1.38 9.57
CA LEU A 81 -16.16 0.20 8.73
C LEU A 81 -15.10 0.17 7.61
N ASN A 82 -14.89 1.30 6.94
CA ASN A 82 -13.86 1.42 5.90
C ASN A 82 -12.44 1.22 6.44
N ASN A 83 -12.10 1.75 7.62
CA ASN A 83 -10.78 1.57 8.23
C ASN A 83 -10.53 0.11 8.65
N LYS A 84 -11.56 -0.57 9.18
CA LYS A 84 -11.48 -1.98 9.60
C LYS A 84 -11.29 -2.91 8.39
N GLU A 85 -12.07 -2.72 7.33
CA GLU A 85 -11.90 -3.47 6.07
C GLU A 85 -10.50 -3.29 5.47
N MET A 86 -9.99 -2.05 5.54
CA MET A 86 -8.66 -1.72 5.08
C MET A 86 -7.57 -2.42 5.90
N LEU A 87 -7.64 -2.39 7.24
CA LEU A 87 -6.69 -3.08 8.10
C LEU A 87 -6.68 -4.59 7.89
N GLN A 88 -7.85 -5.21 7.70
CA GLN A 88 -7.93 -6.64 7.38
C GLN A 88 -7.22 -6.95 6.07
N SER A 89 -7.38 -6.08 5.08
CA SER A 89 -6.67 -6.18 3.81
C SER A 89 -5.15 -6.05 3.98
N VAL A 90 -4.69 -5.18 4.87
CA VAL A 90 -3.27 -5.05 5.23
C VAL A 90 -2.73 -6.31 5.89
N LYS A 91 -3.44 -6.84 6.88
CA LYS A 91 -3.06 -8.09 7.56
C LYS A 91 -2.90 -9.24 6.57
N ALA A 92 -3.77 -9.31 5.56
CA ALA A 92 -3.70 -10.34 4.53
C ALA A 92 -2.48 -10.20 3.61
N VAL A 93 -2.05 -8.97 3.29
CA VAL A 93 -0.95 -8.71 2.34
C VAL A 93 0.42 -8.60 3.04
N ALA A 94 0.44 -8.27 4.33
CA ALA A 94 1.67 -8.01 5.07
C ALA A 94 2.70 -9.15 5.03
N PRO A 95 2.33 -10.44 5.18
CA PRO A 95 3.29 -11.52 5.10
C PRO A 95 3.95 -11.62 3.73
N THR A 96 3.18 -11.48 2.64
CA THR A 96 3.71 -11.54 1.27
C THR A 96 4.62 -10.35 0.97
N LEU A 97 4.25 -9.14 1.41
CA LEU A 97 5.12 -7.97 1.23
C LEU A 97 6.40 -8.08 2.07
N PHE A 98 6.32 -8.65 3.27
CA PHE A 98 7.49 -8.94 4.09
C PHE A 98 8.43 -9.90 3.36
N GLU A 99 7.93 -11.03 2.87
CA GLU A 99 8.75 -12.00 2.10
C GLU A 99 9.29 -11.43 0.79
N LEU A 100 8.59 -10.47 0.17
CA LEU A 100 9.06 -9.78 -1.03
C LEU A 100 10.26 -8.86 -0.74
N LEU A 101 10.21 -8.15 0.39
CA LEU A 101 11.27 -7.23 0.83
C LEU A 101 12.45 -7.98 1.47
N ASP A 102 12.20 -9.12 2.10
CA ASP A 102 13.20 -10.04 2.66
C ASP A 102 13.94 -10.74 1.51
N SER A 103 14.94 -10.02 1.01
CA SER A 103 15.64 -10.32 -0.23
C SER A 103 16.57 -11.53 -0.07
N ASN A 104 17.14 -11.69 1.12
CA ASN A 104 18.06 -12.76 1.48
C ASN A 104 17.35 -13.97 2.15
N GLY A 105 16.09 -13.83 2.55
CA GLY A 105 15.27 -14.90 3.12
C GLY A 105 15.63 -15.23 4.57
N ASP A 106 16.19 -14.29 5.32
CA ASP A 106 16.60 -14.49 6.72
C ASP A 106 15.47 -14.20 7.74
N ALA A 107 14.25 -13.94 7.23
CA ALA A 107 13.06 -13.58 7.98
C ALA A 107 13.18 -12.24 8.75
N LYS A 108 14.10 -11.37 8.33
CA LYS A 108 14.35 -10.05 8.91
C LYS A 108 14.52 -9.01 7.82
N LEU A 109 13.87 -7.87 7.97
CA LEU A 109 14.09 -6.74 7.06
C LEU A 109 15.15 -5.83 7.65
N THR A 110 16.23 -5.66 6.89
CA THR A 110 17.24 -4.65 7.15
C THR A 110 16.78 -3.28 6.66
N LYS A 111 17.46 -2.22 7.10
CA LYS A 111 17.28 -0.87 6.57
C LYS A 111 17.46 -0.80 5.04
N LYS A 112 18.39 -1.60 4.50
CA LYS A 112 18.67 -1.68 3.05
C LYS A 112 17.49 -2.27 2.27
N GLU A 113 16.81 -3.27 2.84
CA GLU A 113 15.64 -3.87 2.22
C GLU A 113 14.43 -2.94 2.28
N LEU A 114 14.24 -2.23 3.38
CA LEU A 114 13.21 -1.19 3.48
C LEU A 114 13.48 0.01 2.57
N GLU A 115 14.71 0.24 2.11
CA GLU A 115 15.05 1.29 1.13
C GLU A 115 14.27 1.11 -0.18
N TYR A 116 13.84 -0.11 -0.52
CA TYR A 116 12.99 -0.35 -1.69
C TYR A 116 11.65 0.39 -1.61
N MET A 117 11.12 0.63 -0.41
CA MET A 117 9.92 1.46 -0.24
C MET A 117 10.18 2.93 -0.61
N THR A 118 11.39 3.44 -0.31
CA THR A 118 11.83 4.76 -0.77
C THR A 118 12.01 4.78 -2.29
N LYS A 119 12.59 3.73 -2.88
CA LYS A 119 12.75 3.62 -4.34
C LYS A 119 11.40 3.58 -5.05
N PHE A 120 10.45 2.83 -4.50
CA PHE A 120 9.07 2.77 -4.99
C PHE A 120 8.40 4.15 -4.91
N GLU A 121 8.49 4.86 -3.77
CA GLU A 121 7.99 6.24 -3.65
C GLU A 121 8.59 7.16 -4.74
N LYS A 122 9.91 7.09 -4.97
CA LYS A 122 10.58 7.89 -6.00
C LYS A 122 10.12 7.51 -7.41
N SER A 123 9.86 6.24 -7.67
CA SER A 123 9.42 5.74 -8.98
C SER A 123 8.04 6.25 -9.39
N LEU A 124 7.20 6.65 -8.41
CA LEU A 124 5.88 7.22 -8.63
C LEU A 124 5.88 8.74 -8.88
N LYS A 125 7.01 9.43 -8.67
CA LYS A 125 7.12 10.88 -8.91
C LYS A 125 7.18 11.18 -10.40
N LYS A 126 6.99 12.47 -10.76
CA LYS A 126 7.22 12.96 -12.12
C LYS A 126 8.64 12.60 -12.56
N ASN A 127 8.76 11.88 -13.68
CA ASN A 127 10.00 11.29 -14.22
C ASN A 127 10.54 10.06 -13.47
N GLY A 128 9.75 9.43 -12.62
CA GLY A 128 10.06 8.12 -12.06
C GLY A 128 9.80 6.99 -13.08
N GLY A 129 10.51 5.87 -12.93
CA GLY A 129 10.47 4.75 -13.88
C GLY A 129 9.20 3.89 -13.85
N PHE A 130 8.26 4.12 -12.91
CA PHE A 130 7.08 3.26 -12.78
C PHE A 130 6.10 3.43 -13.95
N ARG A 131 6.01 4.63 -14.51
CA ARG A 131 5.15 4.88 -15.68
C ARG A 131 5.62 4.10 -16.91
N ASP A 132 6.94 4.09 -17.15
CA ASP A 132 7.52 3.31 -18.26
C ASP A 132 7.32 1.81 -18.02
N PHE A 133 7.50 1.34 -16.78
CA PHE A 133 7.19 -0.04 -16.41
C PHE A 133 5.73 -0.41 -16.73
N LEU A 134 4.74 0.40 -16.34
CA LEU A 134 3.33 0.12 -16.64
C LEU A 134 3.05 0.09 -18.15
N ARG A 135 3.69 0.97 -18.93
CA ARG A 135 3.58 0.94 -20.39
C ARG A 135 4.13 -0.37 -20.96
N ASP A 136 5.29 -0.79 -20.49
CA ASP A 136 5.94 -2.00 -20.99
C ASP A 136 5.15 -3.26 -20.57
N VAL A 137 4.58 -3.27 -19.37
CA VAL A 137 3.63 -4.31 -18.89
C VAL A 137 2.40 -4.37 -19.79
N PHE A 138 1.79 -3.23 -20.11
CA PHE A 138 0.63 -3.18 -21.01
C PHE A 138 0.95 -3.84 -22.35
N PHE A 139 2.10 -3.52 -22.95
CA PHE A 139 2.53 -4.08 -24.22
C PHE A 139 2.77 -5.59 -24.17
N VAL A 140 3.25 -6.12 -23.04
CA VAL A 140 3.42 -7.58 -22.86
C VAL A 140 2.07 -8.30 -22.76
N LEU A 141 1.06 -7.65 -22.17
CA LEU A 141 -0.27 -8.21 -21.95
C LEU A 141 -1.20 -8.08 -23.17
N ASP A 142 -1.05 -7.02 -23.95
CA ASP A 142 -1.81 -6.72 -25.17
C ASP A 142 -1.29 -7.58 -26.34
N THR A 143 -1.79 -8.81 -26.43
CA THR A 143 -1.25 -9.81 -27.36
C THR A 143 -1.75 -9.63 -28.79
N ASN A 144 -2.93 -9.04 -28.95
CA ASN A 144 -3.52 -8.77 -30.26
C ASN A 144 -3.16 -7.36 -30.80
N SER A 145 -2.50 -6.54 -29.98
CA SER A 145 -2.05 -5.18 -30.30
C SER A 145 -3.20 -4.23 -30.68
N ASP A 146 -4.34 -4.35 -30.01
CA ASP A 146 -5.51 -3.48 -30.21
C ASP A 146 -5.56 -2.27 -29.27
N ASP A 147 -4.50 -2.07 -28.47
CA ASP A 147 -4.38 -1.02 -27.45
C ASP A 147 -5.40 -1.13 -26.30
N LEU A 148 -6.03 -2.30 -26.15
CA LEU A 148 -6.95 -2.66 -25.07
C LEU A 148 -6.47 -3.97 -24.41
N LEU A 149 -6.79 -4.17 -23.13
CA LEU A 149 -6.58 -5.46 -22.47
C LEU A 149 -7.92 -6.11 -22.17
N SER A 150 -8.16 -7.24 -22.79
CA SER A 150 -9.35 -8.07 -22.53
C SER A 150 -9.14 -9.01 -21.34
N ALA A 151 -10.26 -9.50 -20.78
CA ALA A 151 -10.22 -10.52 -19.72
C ALA A 151 -9.50 -11.81 -20.16
N ASP A 152 -9.66 -12.19 -21.44
CA ASP A 152 -9.02 -13.37 -22.00
C ASP A 152 -7.50 -13.22 -22.11
N GLU A 153 -7.01 -12.02 -22.44
CA GLU A 153 -5.58 -11.74 -22.49
C GLU A 153 -4.94 -11.72 -21.11
N LEU A 154 -5.58 -11.07 -20.14
CA LEU A 154 -5.11 -11.06 -18.76
C LEU A 154 -5.11 -12.47 -18.15
N TYR A 155 -6.15 -13.25 -18.43
CA TYR A 155 -6.23 -14.65 -18.00
C TYR A 155 -5.15 -15.50 -18.69
N ALA A 156 -4.98 -15.40 -20.01
CA ALA A 156 -3.95 -16.14 -20.73
C ALA A 156 -2.54 -15.76 -20.22
N ALA A 157 -2.29 -14.48 -19.95
CA ALA A 157 -1.03 -14.01 -19.40
C ALA A 157 -0.76 -14.54 -17.99
N SER A 158 -1.78 -14.68 -17.13
CA SER A 158 -1.60 -15.24 -15.79
C SER A 158 -1.25 -16.73 -15.79
N GLN A 159 -1.59 -17.45 -16.86
CA GLN A 159 -1.22 -18.86 -17.08
C GLN A 159 0.10 -19.02 -17.86
N SER A 160 0.59 -17.94 -18.49
CA SER A 160 1.72 -18.00 -19.40
C SER A 160 3.03 -17.82 -18.66
N GLU A 161 3.85 -18.88 -18.61
CA GLU A 161 5.21 -18.78 -18.06
C GLU A 161 6.02 -17.67 -18.74
N LYS A 162 5.88 -17.54 -20.07
CA LYS A 162 6.58 -16.50 -20.83
C LYS A 162 6.20 -15.10 -20.36
N ALA A 163 4.89 -14.83 -20.20
CA ALA A 163 4.43 -13.53 -19.72
C ALA A 163 4.92 -13.27 -18.29
N ILE A 164 4.81 -14.26 -17.39
CA ILE A 164 5.30 -14.14 -16.00
C ILE A 164 6.81 -13.81 -15.98
N THR A 165 7.62 -14.51 -16.78
CA THR A 165 9.07 -14.24 -16.88
C THR A 165 9.33 -12.83 -17.40
N GLU A 166 8.69 -12.41 -18.50
CA GLU A 166 8.89 -11.08 -19.09
C GLU A 166 8.50 -9.95 -18.11
N LEU A 167 7.35 -10.06 -17.46
CA LEU A 167 6.89 -9.11 -16.45
C LEU A 167 7.83 -9.07 -15.24
N THR A 168 8.35 -10.22 -14.81
CA THR A 168 9.31 -10.29 -13.70
C THR A 168 10.63 -9.63 -14.07
N VAL A 169 11.12 -9.81 -15.30
CA VAL A 169 12.34 -9.14 -15.79
C VAL A 169 12.15 -7.62 -15.83
N LEU A 170 11.01 -7.14 -16.31
CA LEU A 170 10.67 -5.71 -16.30
C LEU A 170 10.61 -5.15 -14.87
N PHE A 171 9.97 -5.89 -13.96
CA PHE A 171 9.86 -5.47 -12.57
C PHE A 171 11.22 -5.49 -11.86
N HIS A 172 12.06 -6.49 -12.10
CA HIS A 172 13.41 -6.60 -11.56
C HIS A 172 14.33 -5.48 -12.06
N LYS A 173 14.19 -5.07 -13.33
CA LYS A 173 14.92 -3.95 -13.91
C LYS A 173 14.62 -2.64 -13.18
N LEU A 174 13.36 -2.43 -12.79
CA LEU A 174 12.97 -1.25 -12.03
C LEU A 174 13.31 -1.38 -10.53
N PHE A 175 13.13 -2.57 -9.97
CA PHE A 175 13.36 -2.89 -8.56
C PHE A 175 14.13 -4.21 -8.43
N PRO A 176 15.46 -4.15 -8.26
CA PRO A 176 16.30 -5.34 -8.10
C PRO A 176 16.16 -5.93 -6.68
N LEU A 177 14.94 -6.29 -6.28
CA LEU A 177 14.56 -6.75 -4.94
C LEU A 177 15.31 -8.01 -4.50
N ARG A 178 15.74 -8.84 -5.46
CA ARG A 178 16.51 -10.07 -5.21
C ARG A 178 17.81 -10.04 -6.02
N ALA A 179 18.69 -11.00 -5.79
CA ALA A 179 19.98 -11.08 -6.49
C ALA A 179 19.82 -11.18 -8.02
N THR A 180 18.81 -11.90 -8.49
CA THR A 180 18.54 -12.10 -9.92
C THR A 180 17.05 -11.99 -10.24
N ALA A 181 16.72 -11.73 -11.50
CA ALA A 181 15.34 -11.79 -12.00
C ALA A 181 14.74 -13.20 -11.84
N ALA A 182 15.54 -14.26 -11.99
CA ALA A 182 15.09 -15.64 -11.81
C ALA A 182 14.68 -15.94 -10.36
N ASP A 183 15.37 -15.36 -9.37
CA ASP A 183 14.98 -15.52 -7.96
C ASP A 183 13.69 -14.75 -7.65
N LEU A 184 13.47 -13.60 -8.30
CA LEU A 184 12.21 -12.88 -8.21
C LEU A 184 11.07 -13.65 -8.88
N GLU A 185 11.33 -14.28 -10.02
CA GLU A 185 10.36 -15.12 -10.73
C GLU A 185 9.91 -16.29 -9.86
N LYS A 186 10.85 -16.99 -9.20
CA LYS A 186 10.53 -18.06 -8.24
C LYS A 186 9.60 -17.58 -7.13
N PHE A 187 9.83 -16.37 -6.62
CA PHE A 187 8.96 -15.77 -5.60
C PHE A 187 7.56 -15.46 -6.16
N VAL A 188 7.48 -14.90 -7.38
CA VAL A 188 6.19 -14.61 -8.05
C VAL A 188 5.41 -15.90 -8.27
N LYS A 189 6.04 -16.95 -8.82
CA LYS A 189 5.42 -18.27 -9.03
C LYS A 189 4.94 -18.88 -7.70
N LYS A 190 5.79 -18.92 -6.67
CA LYS A 190 5.40 -19.36 -5.32
C LYS A 190 4.19 -18.58 -4.78
N THR A 191 4.13 -17.28 -5.04
CA THR A 191 3.01 -16.44 -4.60
C THR A 191 1.73 -16.81 -5.35
N ILE A 192 1.79 -16.99 -6.68
CA ILE A 192 0.67 -17.48 -7.48
C ILE A 192 0.19 -18.86 -6.97
N ASP A 193 1.13 -19.78 -6.71
CA ASP A 193 0.84 -21.11 -6.15
C ASP A 193 0.16 -21.04 -4.78
N SER A 194 0.63 -20.14 -3.90
CA SER A 194 0.03 -19.93 -2.57
C SER A 194 -1.37 -19.33 -2.60
N LEU A 195 -1.74 -18.68 -3.71
CA LEU A 195 -3.08 -18.17 -3.97
C LEU A 195 -4.02 -19.24 -4.57
N GLY A 196 -3.52 -20.47 -4.74
CA GLY A 196 -4.21 -21.63 -5.28
C GLY A 196 -3.67 -22.09 -6.64
N GLY A 197 -2.60 -21.47 -7.16
CA GLY A 197 -1.97 -21.81 -8.42
C GLY A 197 -2.58 -21.12 -9.63
N ALA A 198 -1.98 -21.36 -10.79
CA ALA A 198 -2.52 -20.87 -12.06
C ALA A 198 -3.96 -21.42 -12.27
N GLU A 199 -4.23 -22.65 -11.84
CA GLU A 199 -5.57 -23.26 -11.90
C GLU A 199 -6.62 -22.62 -10.97
N SER A 200 -6.24 -21.87 -9.93
CA SER A 200 -7.21 -21.17 -9.07
C SER A 200 -7.52 -19.74 -9.53
N ILE A 201 -6.73 -19.18 -10.45
CA ILE A 201 -7.06 -17.92 -11.07
C ILE A 201 -8.06 -18.24 -12.17
N ASP A 202 -9.35 -18.21 -11.84
CA ASP A 202 -10.41 -18.35 -12.83
C ASP A 202 -10.66 -17.02 -13.57
N LYS A 203 -11.29 -17.12 -14.75
CA LYS A 203 -11.63 -15.95 -15.58
C LYS A 203 -12.55 -14.97 -14.84
N GLU A 204 -13.45 -15.45 -13.99
CA GLU A 204 -14.35 -14.61 -13.20
C GLU A 204 -13.57 -13.72 -12.22
N SER A 205 -12.49 -14.23 -11.64
CA SER A 205 -11.60 -13.51 -10.74
C SER A 205 -10.79 -12.46 -11.48
N VAL A 206 -10.37 -12.74 -12.71
CA VAL A 206 -9.74 -11.77 -13.61
C VAL A 206 -10.71 -10.64 -13.98
N GLU A 207 -11.93 -10.97 -14.40
CA GLU A 207 -12.97 -9.99 -14.71
C GLU A 207 -13.33 -9.12 -13.50
N LYS A 208 -13.42 -9.71 -12.30
CA LYS A 208 -13.58 -8.96 -11.05
C LYS A 208 -12.43 -8.01 -10.78
N GLY A 209 -11.20 -8.41 -11.12
CA GLY A 209 -10.01 -7.57 -11.03
C GLY A 209 -10.02 -6.42 -12.03
N MET A 210 -10.50 -6.66 -13.25
CA MET A 210 -10.57 -5.63 -14.29
C MET A 210 -11.45 -4.46 -13.91
N LYS A 211 -12.60 -4.72 -13.28
CA LYS A 211 -13.55 -3.69 -12.81
C LYS A 211 -12.96 -2.62 -11.88
N TRP A 212 -11.73 -2.82 -11.39
CA TRP A 212 -11.02 -1.81 -10.58
C TRP A 212 -10.30 -0.76 -11.42
N ILE A 213 -10.00 -1.09 -12.67
CA ILE A 213 -9.24 -0.26 -13.61
C ILE A 213 -10.15 0.18 -14.75
N ASP A 214 -11.01 -0.71 -15.24
CA ASP A 214 -12.11 -0.46 -16.19
C ASP A 214 -13.12 0.52 -15.57
N ASP A 215 -12.93 1.81 -15.85
CA ASP A 215 -13.67 2.94 -15.25
C ASP A 215 -14.92 3.27 -16.07
N ASP A 216 -14.89 3.01 -17.39
CA ASP A 216 -16.04 3.24 -18.27
C ASP A 216 -16.96 2.01 -18.42
N GLY A 217 -16.52 0.84 -17.96
CA GLY A 217 -17.30 -0.39 -17.87
C GLY A 217 -17.50 -1.06 -19.22
N ASP A 218 -16.62 -0.82 -20.19
CA ASP A 218 -16.70 -1.41 -21.53
C ASP A 218 -16.22 -2.87 -21.58
N GLY A 219 -15.66 -3.39 -20.48
CA GLY A 219 -15.17 -4.75 -20.36
C GLY A 219 -13.72 -4.93 -20.84
N PHE A 220 -13.03 -3.83 -21.14
CA PHE A 220 -11.63 -3.79 -21.51
C PHE A 220 -10.86 -2.85 -20.58
N ILE A 221 -9.53 -2.91 -20.61
CA ILE A 221 -8.68 -1.92 -19.95
C ILE A 221 -7.88 -1.18 -21.02
N SER A 222 -8.17 0.10 -21.18
CA SER A 222 -7.45 1.00 -22.05
C SER A 222 -6.21 1.60 -21.37
N ARG A 223 -5.27 2.11 -22.18
CA ARG A 223 -4.11 2.86 -21.67
C ARG A 223 -4.49 4.10 -20.85
N LYS A 224 -5.63 4.72 -21.16
CA LYS A 224 -6.12 5.91 -20.43
C LYS A 224 -6.51 5.53 -19.01
N GLU A 225 -7.18 4.39 -18.86
CA GLU A 225 -7.61 3.85 -17.56
C GLU A 225 -6.42 3.41 -16.71
N VAL A 226 -5.43 2.74 -17.30
CA VAL A 226 -4.17 2.44 -16.59
C VAL A 226 -3.49 3.73 -16.13
N GLY A 227 -3.48 4.77 -16.97
CA GLY A 227 -2.96 6.09 -16.60
C GLY A 227 -3.76 6.76 -15.48
N HIS A 228 -5.10 6.64 -15.50
CA HIS A 228 -5.98 7.15 -14.46
C HIS A 228 -5.72 6.43 -13.13
N ALA A 229 -5.74 5.09 -13.14
CA ALA A 229 -5.45 4.25 -11.99
C ALA A 229 -4.05 4.55 -11.40
N TYR A 230 -3.03 4.69 -12.24
CA TYR A 230 -1.69 5.10 -11.83
C TYR A 230 -1.70 6.44 -11.07
N ASN A 231 -2.42 7.44 -11.59
CA ASN A 231 -2.49 8.76 -10.95
C ASN A 231 -3.29 8.73 -9.64
N VAL A 232 -4.37 7.95 -9.58
CA VAL A 232 -5.20 7.81 -8.36
C VAL A 232 -4.42 7.08 -7.27
N TYR A 233 -3.96 5.86 -7.55
CA TYR A 233 -3.24 5.05 -6.56
C TYR A 233 -1.85 5.60 -6.23
N GLY A 234 -1.18 6.21 -7.22
CA GLY A 234 0.09 6.90 -7.00
C GLY A 234 -0.06 8.08 -6.05
N ARG A 235 -1.09 8.92 -6.20
CA ARG A 235 -1.38 10.01 -5.26
C ARG A 235 -1.71 9.50 -3.86
N GLN A 236 -2.58 8.50 -3.76
CA GLN A 236 -2.90 7.86 -2.48
C GLN A 236 -1.64 7.35 -1.78
N PHE A 237 -0.78 6.61 -2.48
CA PHE A 237 0.49 6.15 -1.94
C PHE A 237 1.36 7.31 -1.43
N MET A 238 1.46 8.40 -2.19
CA MET A 238 2.26 9.56 -1.83
C MET A 238 1.74 10.29 -0.58
N GLU A 239 0.42 10.43 -0.44
CA GLU A 239 -0.23 11.02 0.74
C GLU A 239 0.05 10.17 1.99
N ILE A 240 -0.07 8.86 1.86
CA ILE A 240 0.20 7.90 2.92
C ILE A 240 1.68 7.94 3.31
N SER A 241 2.58 7.87 2.34
CA SER A 241 4.03 7.98 2.57
C SER A 241 4.36 9.28 3.30
N SER A 242 3.76 10.40 2.90
CA SER A 242 3.93 11.68 3.60
C SER A 242 3.45 11.62 5.05
N THR A 243 2.30 10.99 5.29
CA THR A 243 1.73 10.83 6.63
C THR A 243 2.62 9.95 7.50
N VAL A 244 3.04 8.78 7.01
CA VAL A 244 3.95 7.88 7.71
C VAL A 244 5.28 8.57 8.00
N LYS A 245 5.85 9.31 7.06
CA LYS A 245 7.10 10.05 7.28
C LYS A 245 6.99 11.15 8.34
N THR A 246 5.81 11.74 8.46
CA THR A 246 5.52 12.81 9.40
C THR A 246 5.27 12.25 10.80
N MET A 247 4.50 11.18 10.88
CA MET A 247 4.02 10.60 12.14
C MET A 247 4.89 9.48 12.66
N GLY A 248 5.65 8.81 11.81
CA GLY A 248 6.47 7.66 12.15
C GLY A 248 7.45 7.93 13.30
N PRO A 249 8.17 9.08 13.33
CA PRO A 249 9.00 9.43 14.48
C PRO A 249 8.21 9.52 15.79
N LEU A 250 6.97 10.00 15.76
CA LEU A 250 6.09 10.02 16.94
C LEU A 250 5.64 8.61 17.31
N MET A 251 5.20 7.80 16.34
CA MET A 251 4.79 6.41 16.57
C MET A 251 5.92 5.58 17.19
N ALA A 252 7.16 5.77 16.73
CA ALA A 252 8.33 5.12 17.29
C ALA A 252 8.60 5.53 18.76
N MET A 253 8.25 6.75 19.15
CA MET A 253 8.35 7.21 20.55
C MET A 253 7.28 6.59 21.44
N PHE A 254 6.07 6.36 20.92
CA PHE A 254 4.95 5.80 21.70
C PHE A 254 4.92 4.26 21.70
N GLY A 255 5.38 3.60 20.64
CA GLY A 255 5.35 2.14 20.50
C GLY A 255 6.54 1.41 21.13
N GLY A 256 7.66 2.12 21.39
CA GLY A 256 8.91 1.52 21.87
C GLY A 256 9.01 1.30 23.39
N GLY A 257 7.99 1.68 24.17
CA GLY A 257 7.98 1.49 25.62
C GLY A 257 6.60 1.07 26.08
N GLY A 258 6.49 -0.05 26.77
CA GLY A 258 5.30 -0.47 27.52
C GLY A 258 4.99 0.45 28.71
N GLY A 259 5.07 1.77 28.51
CA GLY A 259 4.63 2.80 29.43
C GLY A 259 3.18 3.10 29.18
N ASP A 260 2.32 2.44 29.96
CA ASP A 260 0.98 2.87 30.37
C ASP A 260 0.37 4.05 29.57
N LEU A 261 -0.16 3.75 28.38
CA LEU A 261 -0.99 4.66 27.58
C LEU A 261 -2.31 5.01 28.30
N GLY A 262 -2.65 4.31 29.40
CA GLY A 262 -3.85 4.55 30.20
C GLY A 262 -3.83 5.89 30.96
N ALA A 263 -2.65 6.47 31.21
CA ALA A 263 -2.52 7.67 32.04
C ALA A 263 -2.53 9.00 31.27
N MET A 264 -2.40 9.00 29.94
CA MET A 264 -2.28 10.24 29.14
C MET A 264 -3.58 10.71 28.46
N PHE A 265 -4.61 9.86 28.35
CA PHE A 265 -5.95 10.28 27.89
C PHE A 265 -6.84 10.74 29.06
N GLY A 266 -6.23 11.44 30.02
CA GLY A 266 -6.94 12.25 31.00
C GLY A 266 -7.72 13.35 30.27
N ASN A 267 -9.04 13.22 30.32
CA ASN A 267 -10.07 14.13 29.83
C ASN A 267 -9.61 15.60 29.63
N PRO A 268 -9.57 16.14 28.40
CA PRO A 268 -9.21 17.54 28.20
C PRO A 268 -10.32 18.47 28.73
N PRO A 269 -9.96 19.58 29.40
CA PRO A 269 -10.93 20.54 29.90
C PRO A 269 -11.64 21.25 28.74
N ASN A 270 -12.96 21.17 28.78
CA ASN A 270 -13.92 21.88 27.94
C ASN A 270 -13.58 23.39 27.84
N LYS A 271 -13.18 23.86 26.66
CA LYS A 271 -13.11 25.28 26.32
C LYS A 271 -13.75 25.52 24.96
N GLY A 272 -14.86 26.25 24.98
CA GLY A 272 -15.73 26.49 23.85
C GLY A 272 -15.26 27.53 22.84
N GLY A 273 -16.02 27.55 21.73
CA GLY A 273 -16.46 28.76 21.03
C GLY A 273 -15.42 29.55 20.25
N GLY A 274 -15.39 29.35 18.93
CA GLY A 274 -14.73 30.28 18.00
C GLY A 274 -15.11 30.00 16.54
N ALA A 275 -15.82 30.94 15.93
CA ALA A 275 -16.48 30.79 14.64
C ALA A 275 -15.62 31.28 13.44
N ARG A 276 -15.92 30.68 12.26
CA ARG A 276 -15.76 31.18 10.87
C ARG A 276 -14.35 31.29 10.26
N LYS A 277 -14.17 30.71 9.07
CA LYS A 277 -14.31 31.42 7.77
C LYS A 277 -14.21 30.47 6.57
N ALA A 278 -15.08 30.72 5.58
CA ALA A 278 -15.03 30.16 4.25
C ALA A 278 -13.88 30.77 3.42
N GLY A 279 -13.30 30.01 2.50
CA GLY A 279 -12.25 30.49 1.61
C GLY A 279 -11.97 29.57 0.42
N SER A 280 -12.46 30.01 -0.75
CA SER A 280 -11.99 29.80 -2.14
C SER A 280 -11.74 28.38 -2.66
N GLY A 281 -12.63 27.96 -3.56
CA GLY A 281 -12.40 26.85 -4.48
C GLY A 281 -11.31 27.13 -5.52
N PHE A 282 -10.63 26.05 -5.91
CA PHE A 282 -9.73 26.00 -7.06
C PHE A 282 -10.50 25.40 -8.24
N LYS A 283 -10.59 26.16 -9.34
CA LYS A 283 -10.98 25.65 -10.66
C LYS A 283 -9.72 25.19 -11.39
N MET A 284 -9.80 24.06 -12.08
CA MET A 284 -8.91 23.74 -13.20
C MET A 284 -9.75 23.64 -14.46
N ASP A 285 -9.30 24.35 -15.48
CA ASP A 285 -9.72 24.15 -16.87
C ASP A 285 -8.92 22.97 -17.45
N LEU A 286 -9.64 21.96 -17.90
CA LEU A 286 -9.23 20.98 -18.91
C LEU A 286 -10.37 20.87 -19.92
#